data_AF-A0A5S3V2Q0-F1
#
_entry.id   AF-A0A5S3V2Q0-F1
#
_cell.length_a   1.000
_cell.length_b   1.000
_cell.length_c   1.000
_cell.angle_alpha   90.00
_cell.angle_beta   90.00
_cell.angle_gamma   90.00
#
_symmetry.space_group_name_H-M   'P 1'
#
loop_
_entity.id
_entity.type
_entity.pdbx_description
1 polymer ?
#
loop_
_entity_poly.entity_id
_entity_poly.type
_entity_poly.pdbx_seq_one_letter_code
_entity_poly.pdbx_strand_id
1 'polypeptide(L)'
;MNQKSRQLLHVFVVALGLILLIIYKATNSENEHVRLEGDVSQLLLRDGDKAKLLSFYDSTDVGSLNIGIEGFSRSDALFEKKKSQYKAKTLNFVCTHDVLKKYLDSGAKIIVDLTVGKNLADIIVNFHVTSARCSRLRL
;
A
#
# COMPACT_ATOMS: atom_id res chain seq x y z
N MET A 1 -18.66 9.99 -47.26
CA MET A 1 -18.60 9.20 -45.99
C MET A 1 -19.94 9.33 -45.29
N ASN A 2 -20.69 8.23 -45.13
CA ASN A 2 -22.10 8.28 -44.72
C ASN A 2 -22.24 8.45 -43.19
N GLN A 3 -23.34 9.05 -42.70
CA GLN A 3 -23.54 9.42 -41.28
C GLN A 3 -23.37 8.23 -40.31
N LYS A 4 -23.81 7.03 -40.72
CA LYS A 4 -23.62 5.77 -39.96
C LYS A 4 -22.15 5.38 -39.80
N SER A 5 -21.32 5.60 -40.83
CA SER A 5 -19.88 5.30 -40.78
C SER A 5 -19.14 6.24 -39.81
N ARG A 6 -19.57 7.51 -39.71
CA ARG A 6 -19.03 8.47 -38.71
C ARG A 6 -19.40 8.09 -37.28
N GLN A 7 -20.64 7.65 -37.04
CA GLN A 7 -21.07 7.19 -35.72
C GLN A 7 -20.33 5.93 -35.28
N LEU A 8 -20.18 4.94 -36.17
CA LEU A 8 -19.40 3.73 -35.87
C LEU A 8 -17.94 4.06 -35.54
N LEU A 9 -17.30 4.91 -36.34
CA LEU A 9 -15.92 5.35 -36.07
C LEU A 9 -15.80 6.04 -34.70
N HIS A 10 -16.76 6.90 -34.33
CA HIS A 10 -16.76 7.59 -33.05
C HIS A 10 -16.91 6.61 -31.87
N VAL A 11 -17.81 5.62 -31.98
CA VAL A 11 -17.97 4.56 -30.97
C VAL A 11 -16.69 3.74 -30.82
N PHE A 12 -16.04 3.38 -31.93
CA PHE A 12 -14.77 2.67 -31.90
C PHE A 12 -13.66 3.47 -31.22
N VAL A 13 -13.53 4.76 -31.52
CA VAL A 13 -12.52 5.63 -30.89
C VAL A 13 -12.76 5.78 -29.38
N VAL A 14 -14.01 5.97 -28.95
CA VAL A 14 -14.36 6.05 -27.52
C VAL A 14 -14.07 4.73 -26.81
N ALA A 15 -14.44 3.59 -27.40
CA ALA A 15 -14.18 2.28 -26.84
C ALA A 15 -12.67 2.00 -26.71
N LEU A 16 -11.88 2.31 -27.73
CA LEU A 16 -10.42 2.21 -27.70
C LEU A 16 -9.82 3.10 -26.61
N GLY A 17 -10.29 4.35 -26.48
CA GLY A 17 -9.84 5.25 -25.42
C GLY A 17 -10.10 4.70 -24.01
N LEU A 18 -11.27 4.09 -23.79
CA LEU A 18 -11.59 3.45 -22.51
C LEU A 18 -10.71 2.24 -22.23
N ILE A 19 -10.47 1.38 -23.23
CA ILE A 19 -9.60 0.20 -23.07
C ILE A 19 -8.17 0.63 -22.73
N LEU A 20 -7.63 1.62 -23.44
CA LEU A 20 -6.29 2.15 -23.15
C LEU A 20 -6.19 2.76 -21.75
N LEU A 21 -7.24 3.46 -21.30
CA LEU A 21 -7.30 4.01 -19.94
C LEU A 21 -7.28 2.90 -18.87
N ILE A 22 -8.03 1.81 -19.10
CA ILE A 22 -8.06 0.66 -18.18
C ILE A 22 -6.69 -0.01 -18.11
N ILE A 23 -6.06 -0.28 -19.27
CA ILE A 23 -4.73 -0.89 -19.33
C ILE A 23 -3.70 -0.01 -18.63
N TYR A 24 -3.70 1.30 -18.91
CA TYR A 24 -2.78 2.24 -18.27
C TYR A 24 -2.90 2.24 -16.75
N LYS A 25 -4.14 2.25 -16.22
CA LYS A 25 -4.37 2.17 -14.78
C LYS A 25 -3.88 0.86 -14.18
N ALA A 26 -4.14 -0.26 -14.85
CA ALA A 26 -3.72 -1.58 -14.39
C ALA A 26 -2.18 -1.68 -14.32
N THR A 27 -1.47 -1.26 -15.38
CA THR A 27 0.01 -1.28 -15.41
C THR A 27 0.61 -0.37 -14.35
N ASN A 28 0.04 0.82 -14.12
CA ASN A 28 0.54 1.72 -13.07
C ASN A 28 0.35 1.13 -11.67
N SER A 29 -0.80 0.51 -11.40
CA SER A 29 -1.07 -0.16 -10.13
C SER A 29 -0.13 -1.34 -9.88
N GLU A 30 0.15 -2.16 -10.91
CA GLU A 30 1.11 -3.27 -10.82
C GLU A 30 2.52 -2.77 -10.51
N ASN A 31 2.97 -1.71 -11.20
CA ASN A 31 4.26 -1.08 -10.92
C ASN A 31 4.35 -0.51 -9.49
N GLU A 32 3.29 0.15 -9.02
CA GLU A 32 3.20 0.66 -7.64
C GLU A 32 3.27 -0.49 -6.62
N HIS A 33 2.62 -1.63 -6.89
CA HIS A 33 2.66 -2.81 -6.03
C HIS A 33 4.05 -3.43 -5.95
N VAL A 34 4.72 -3.63 -7.10
CA VAL A 34 6.09 -4.19 -7.16
C VAL A 34 7.08 -3.30 -6.40
N ARG A 35 6.97 -1.97 -6.57
CA ARG A 35 7.80 -1.01 -5.84
C ARG A 35 7.55 -1.08 -4.34
N LEU A 36 6.29 -1.11 -3.93
CA LEU A 36 5.91 -1.22 -2.54
C LEU A 36 6.39 -2.53 -1.91
N GLU A 37 6.31 -3.65 -2.62
CA GLU A 37 6.84 -4.94 -2.16
C GLU A 37 8.36 -4.86 -1.93
N GLY A 38 9.09 -4.30 -2.90
CA GLY A 38 10.53 -4.07 -2.82
C GLY A 38 10.90 -3.22 -1.61
N ASP A 39 10.25 -2.08 -1.42
CA ASP A 39 10.60 -1.11 -0.38
C ASP A 39 10.15 -1.59 1.01
N VAL A 40 9.03 -2.31 1.13
CA VAL A 40 8.63 -2.99 2.38
C VAL A 40 9.69 -4.01 2.78
N SER A 41 10.23 -4.79 1.83
CA SER A 41 11.26 -5.80 2.12
C SER A 41 12.58 -5.21 2.66
N GLN A 42 12.81 -3.92 2.39
CA GLN A 42 13.99 -3.18 2.85
C GLN A 42 13.78 -2.50 4.21
N LEU A 43 12.61 -2.63 4.83
CA LEU A 43 12.40 -2.13 6.20
C LEU A 43 13.40 -2.78 7.15
N LEU A 44 14.31 -1.97 7.67
CA LEU A 44 15.32 -2.41 8.63
C LEU A 44 14.66 -2.73 9.97
N LEU A 45 14.27 -3.98 10.19
CA LEU A 45 13.73 -4.44 11.46
C LEU A 45 14.84 -4.94 12.39
N ARG A 46 14.47 -5.40 13.58
CA ARG A 46 15.42 -5.77 14.62
C ARG A 46 15.78 -7.25 14.51
N ASP A 47 16.98 -7.60 14.98
CA ASP A 47 17.41 -8.99 15.19
C ASP A 47 17.32 -9.89 13.93
N GLY A 48 17.37 -9.28 12.74
CA GLY A 48 17.27 -10.00 11.46
C GLY A 48 15.84 -10.31 11.01
N ASP A 49 14.82 -9.83 11.73
CA ASP A 49 13.41 -9.92 11.30
C ASP A 49 13.24 -9.22 9.94
N LYS A 50 12.31 -9.71 9.13
CA LYS A 50 12.06 -9.19 7.77
C LYS A 50 10.61 -8.79 7.62
N ALA A 51 10.38 -7.64 6.99
CA ALA A 51 9.05 -7.27 6.57
C ALA A 51 8.76 -7.83 5.18
N LYS A 52 7.52 -8.23 4.96
CA LYS A 52 7.01 -8.66 3.65
C LYS A 52 5.66 -8.00 3.40
N LEU A 53 5.48 -7.44 2.20
CA LEU A 53 4.16 -7.01 1.77
C LEU A 53 3.29 -8.25 1.57
N LEU A 54 2.18 -8.34 2.30
CA LEU A 54 1.19 -9.40 2.12
C LEU A 54 0.12 -8.97 1.14
N SER A 55 -0.34 -7.73 1.26
CA SER A 55 -1.26 -7.12 0.31
C SER A 55 -1.29 -5.61 0.46
N PHE A 56 -1.65 -4.95 -0.64
CA PHE A 56 -2.05 -3.56 -0.67
C PHE A 56 -3.31 -3.44 -1.52
N TYR A 57 -4.37 -2.89 -0.95
CA TYR A 57 -5.62 -2.64 -1.64
C TYR A 57 -5.99 -1.17 -1.47
N ASP A 58 -6.34 -0.51 -2.56
CA ASP A 58 -6.83 0.85 -2.53
C ASP A 58 -8.29 0.94 -2.99
N SER A 59 -9.03 1.79 -2.29
CA SER A 59 -10.37 2.25 -2.63
C SER A 59 -10.38 3.77 -2.50
N THR A 60 -11.42 4.43 -3.03
CA THR A 60 -11.51 5.90 -3.16
C THR A 60 -11.04 6.67 -1.93
N ASP A 61 -11.38 6.21 -0.72
CA ASP A 61 -11.08 6.93 0.54
C ASP A 61 -10.17 6.15 1.49
N VAL A 62 -9.89 4.88 1.18
CA VAL A 62 -9.19 3.97 2.09
C VAL A 62 -8.21 3.08 1.33
N GLY A 63 -6.93 3.16 1.73
CA GLY A 63 -5.92 2.14 1.46
C GLY A 63 -5.83 1.15 2.61
N SER A 64 -5.62 -0.12 2.32
CA SER A 64 -5.34 -1.19 3.28
C SER A 64 -3.97 -1.77 2.96
N LEU A 65 -3.03 -1.66 3.92
CA LEU A 65 -1.66 -2.11 3.82
C LEU A 65 -1.41 -3.21 4.84
N ASN A 66 -1.17 -4.43 4.37
CA ASN A 66 -0.89 -5.59 5.21
C ASN A 66 0.58 -5.99 5.08
N ILE A 67 1.32 -5.95 6.19
CA ILE A 67 2.74 -6.28 6.25
C ILE A 67 2.95 -7.43 7.24
N GLY A 68 3.54 -8.51 6.74
CA GLY A 68 3.97 -9.65 7.54
C GLY A 68 5.39 -9.45 8.07
N ILE A 69 5.61 -9.78 9.34
CA ILE A 69 6.93 -9.76 9.97
C ILE A 69 7.42 -11.19 10.15
N GLU A 70 8.39 -11.61 9.33
CA GLU A 70 9.06 -12.90 9.41
C GLU A 70 10.18 -12.86 10.49
N GLY A 71 10.35 -13.96 11.23
CA GLY A 71 11.32 -14.04 12.35
C GLY A 71 10.75 -13.60 13.72
N PHE A 72 9.63 -12.89 13.71
CA PHE A 72 8.96 -12.40 14.90
C PHE A 72 7.87 -13.36 15.42
N SER A 73 7.71 -13.48 16.74
CA SER A 73 6.71 -14.35 17.37
C SER A 73 6.06 -13.68 18.59
N ARG A 74 4.80 -14.00 18.87
CA ARG A 74 4.11 -13.59 20.11
C ARG A 74 4.76 -14.12 21.39
N SER A 75 5.48 -15.24 21.29
CA SER A 75 6.22 -15.83 22.41
C SER A 75 7.61 -15.23 22.63
N ASP A 76 8.04 -14.27 21.80
CA ASP A 76 9.31 -13.57 21.97
C ASP A 76 9.30 -12.78 23.29
N ALA A 77 10.34 -12.92 24.11
CA ALA A 77 10.47 -12.21 25.38
C ALA A 77 10.46 -10.67 25.20
N LEU A 78 10.85 -10.18 24.02
CA LEU A 78 10.87 -8.78 23.64
C LEU A 78 9.67 -8.37 22.78
N PHE A 79 8.61 -9.19 22.70
CA PHE A 79 7.45 -8.98 21.84
C PHE A 79 6.92 -7.54 21.89
N GLU A 80 6.55 -7.04 23.07
CA GLU A 80 5.96 -5.70 23.22
C GLU A 80 6.90 -4.57 22.78
N LYS A 81 8.21 -4.74 23.03
CA LYS A 81 9.24 -3.78 22.63
C LYS A 81 9.42 -3.76 21.12
N LYS A 82 9.58 -4.94 20.50
CA LYS A 82 9.72 -5.10 19.04
C LYS A 82 8.46 -4.60 18.32
N LYS A 83 7.28 -4.99 18.79
CA LYS A 83 5.97 -4.53 18.29
C LYS A 83 5.87 -3.01 18.21
N SER A 84 6.27 -2.32 19.27
CA SER A 84 6.27 -0.85 19.33
C SER A 84 7.27 -0.22 18.35
N GLN A 85 8.45 -0.82 18.20
CA GLN A 85 9.47 -0.37 17.24
C GLN A 85 9.02 -0.59 15.79
N TYR A 86 8.40 -1.72 15.49
CA TYR A 86 7.91 -2.04 14.14
C TYR A 86 6.77 -1.12 13.75
N LYS A 87 5.83 -0.86 14.68
CA LYS A 87 4.80 0.17 14.50
C LYS A 87 5.38 1.54 14.13
N ALA A 88 6.42 1.99 14.84
CA ALA A 88 7.05 3.28 14.58
C ALA A 88 7.78 3.31 13.22
N LYS A 89 8.51 2.25 12.87
CA LYS A 89 9.18 2.12 11.58
C LYS A 89 8.21 2.08 10.41
N THR A 90 7.13 1.30 10.52
CA THR A 90 6.09 1.26 9.49
C THR A 90 5.36 2.58 9.38
N LEU A 91 5.08 3.27 10.49
CA LEU A 91 4.49 4.61 10.43
C LEU A 91 5.38 5.59 9.66
N ASN A 92 6.68 5.60 9.94
CA ASN A 92 7.64 6.43 9.21
C ASN A 92 7.62 6.09 7.71
N PHE A 93 7.72 4.80 7.39
CA PHE A 93 7.65 4.31 6.01
C PHE A 93 6.39 4.76 5.27
N VAL A 94 5.21 4.60 5.87
CA VAL A 94 3.94 5.01 5.25
C VAL A 94 3.91 6.52 4.97
N CYS A 95 4.52 7.32 5.84
CA CYS A 95 4.56 8.77 5.68
C CYS A 95 5.59 9.26 4.66
N THR A 96 6.66 8.50 4.40
CA THR A 96 7.76 8.92 3.52
C THR A 96 7.77 8.22 2.16
N HIS A 97 7.09 7.07 2.02
CA HIS A 97 7.05 6.31 0.78
C HIS A 97 6.18 7.03 -0.25
N ASP A 98 6.69 7.21 -1.46
CA ASP A 98 6.05 8.02 -2.51
C ASP A 98 4.68 7.50 -2.95
N VAL A 99 4.54 6.18 -3.18
CA VAL A 99 3.27 5.53 -3.50
C VAL A 99 2.24 5.80 -2.42
N LEU A 100 2.54 5.51 -1.16
CA LEU A 100 1.61 5.67 -0.04
C LEU A 100 1.30 7.16 0.23
N LYS A 101 2.30 8.03 0.08
CA LYS A 101 2.14 9.47 0.26
C LYS A 101 1.17 10.07 -0.77
N LYS A 102 1.17 9.61 -2.02
CA LYS A 102 0.18 10.01 -3.04
C LYS A 102 -1.26 9.77 -2.58
N TYR A 103 -1.53 8.62 -1.96
CA TYR A 103 -2.86 8.32 -1.39
C TYR A 103 -3.19 9.23 -0.19
N LEU A 104 -2.23 9.48 0.70
CA LEU A 104 -2.44 10.37 1.84
C LEU A 104 -2.69 11.82 1.39
N ASP A 105 -1.95 12.29 0.38
CA ASP A 105 -2.06 13.64 -0.18
C ASP A 105 -3.40 13.83 -0.93
N SER A 106 -4.01 12.76 -1.45
CA SER A 106 -5.37 12.80 -2.01
C SER A 106 -6.47 12.78 -0.94
N GLY A 107 -6.12 12.79 0.35
CA GLY A 107 -7.05 12.78 1.47
C GLY A 107 -7.49 11.39 1.93
N ALA A 108 -7.00 10.32 1.30
CA ALA A 108 -7.31 8.96 1.74
C ALA A 108 -6.65 8.65 3.10
N LYS A 109 -7.24 7.70 3.83
CA LYS A 109 -6.60 7.09 5.00
C LYS A 109 -5.98 5.75 4.63
N ILE A 110 -4.84 5.42 5.24
CA ILE A 110 -4.22 4.10 5.09
C ILE A 110 -4.39 3.34 6.40
N ILE A 111 -5.10 2.23 6.35
CA ILE A 111 -5.18 1.25 7.44
C ILE A 111 -3.97 0.34 7.31
N VAL A 112 -3.19 0.23 8.37
CA VAL A 112 -1.98 -0.59 8.40
C VAL A 112 -2.17 -1.73 9.39
N ASP A 113 -2.03 -2.95 8.89
CA ASP A 113 -1.98 -4.17 9.68
C ASP A 113 -0.58 -4.77 9.62
N LEU A 114 0.03 -4.92 10.79
CA LEU A 114 1.23 -5.74 10.95
C LEU A 114 0.81 -7.10 11.48
N THR A 115 1.29 -8.16 10.84
CA THR A 115 1.02 -9.54 11.24
C THR A 115 2.30 -10.31 11.56
N VAL A 116 2.17 -11.41 12.29
CA VAL A 116 3.26 -12.38 12.44
C VAL A 116 3.29 -13.28 11.21
N GLY A 117 4.43 -13.31 10.53
CA GLY A 117 4.62 -14.08 9.29
C GLY A 117 3.57 -13.73 8.23
N LYS A 118 3.06 -14.75 7.53
CA LYS A 118 2.14 -14.60 6.39
C LYS A 118 0.67 -14.73 6.75
N ASN A 119 0.34 -14.87 8.04
CA ASN A 119 -1.03 -15.11 8.48
C ASN A 119 -1.78 -13.78 8.71
N LEU A 120 -2.66 -13.42 7.78
CA LEU A 120 -3.47 -12.20 7.86
C LEU A 120 -4.39 -12.14 9.10
N ALA A 121 -4.71 -13.29 9.72
CA ALA A 121 -5.51 -13.33 10.94
C ALA A 121 -4.69 -13.03 12.21
N ASP A 122 -3.35 -13.12 12.14
CA ASP A 122 -2.47 -12.93 13.29
C ASP A 122 -1.95 -11.48 13.39
N ILE A 123 -2.90 -10.53 13.54
CA ILE A 123 -2.60 -9.10 13.62
C ILE A 123 -1.99 -8.77 14.99
N ILE A 124 -0.81 -8.18 14.97
CA ILE A 124 -0.10 -7.68 16.16
C ILE A 124 -0.27 -6.17 16.35
N VAL A 125 -0.47 -5.43 15.27
CA VAL A 125 -0.62 -3.98 15.29
C VAL A 125 -1.59 -3.58 14.19
N ASN A 126 -2.64 -2.85 14.55
CA ASN A 126 -3.54 -2.17 13.64
C ASN A 126 -3.51 -0.67 13.92
N PHE A 127 -3.33 0.16 12.90
CA PHE A 127 -3.42 1.62 13.05
C PHE A 127 -3.75 2.34 11.74
N HIS A 128 -4.37 3.51 11.87
CA HIS A 128 -4.72 4.35 10.73
C HIS A 128 -3.72 5.49 10.54
N VAL A 129 -3.31 5.72 9.30
CA VAL A 129 -2.44 6.83 8.90
C VAL A 129 -3.23 7.77 8.01
N THR A 130 -3.12 9.07 8.29
CA THR A 130 -3.69 10.15 7.51
C THR A 130 -2.60 11.19 7.25
N SER A 131 -2.79 12.06 6.26
CA SER A 131 -1.86 13.17 6.01
C SER A 131 -1.62 13.99 7.28
N ALA A 132 -2.68 14.33 8.02
CA ALA A 132 -2.57 15.04 9.31
C ALA A 132 -1.72 14.30 10.36
N ARG A 133 -1.74 12.95 10.38
CA ARG A 133 -0.89 12.16 11.28
C ARG A 133 0.57 12.24 10.86
N CYS A 134 0.86 12.20 9.56
CA CYS A 134 2.22 12.33 9.04
C CYS A 134 2.82 13.71 9.30
N SER A 135 2.05 14.80 9.13
CA SER A 135 2.53 16.16 9.39
C SER A 135 2.96 16.38 10.85
N ARG A 136 2.37 15.65 11.80
CA ARG A 136 2.75 15.73 13.23
C ARG A 136 4.10 15.10 13.54
N LEU A 137 4.62 14.24 12.67
CA LEU A 137 5.89 13.55 12.88
C LEU A 137 7.11 14.43 12.59
N ARG A 138 6.92 15.62 12.00
CA ARG A 138 8.00 16.54 11.57
C ARG A 138 9.10 15.81 10.76
N LEU A 139 8.68 14.89 9.90
CA LEU A 139 9.53 14.18 8.94
C LEU A 139 9.71 15.01 7.68
#